data_AF-A0A1G2LMX8-F1
#
_entry.id   AF-A0A1G2LMX8-F1
#
_cell.length_a   1.000
_cell.length_b   1.000
_cell.length_c   1.000
_cell.angle_alpha   90.00
_cell.angle_beta   90.00
_cell.angle_gamma   90.00
#
_symmetry.space_group_name_H-M   'P 1'
#
loop_
_entity.id
_entity.type
_entity.pdbx_description
1 polymer ?
#
loop_
_entity_poly.entity_id
_entity_poly.type
_entity_poly.pdbx_seq_one_letter_code
_entity_poly.pdbx_strand_id
1 'polypeptide(L)'
;MFSNLGYRASRQFILLLIPFTIAAILLLFGYYKLLPEPTCSDLIKNQNEEEVDCGGPCKSCLFKHIQDIQIFSVNFDEVVTGSYDVVAKVKNPNTRLLAKEFFYEITLKDDKGVIMQKRTGRSYLYAGETAHIIEGNIPSKRKIYFAEFSINNKEVNWIQGETKRPVFLSGEKISEVVRGTTRLKLKIFNQSLADFKNIEVGAIITNDNGDITAINKTLIDSLKAGDFVPFIFIWPGEFIINTANVLIEPRVNLTAG
;
A
#
# COMPACT_ATOMS: atom_id res chain seq x y z
N MET A 1 -49.14 -38.89 -19.55
CA MET A 1 -49.04 -39.85 -20.67
C MET A 1 -47.87 -40.82 -20.47
N PHE A 2 -47.78 -41.46 -19.28
CA PHE A 2 -46.86 -42.57 -18.99
C PHE A 2 -47.52 -43.45 -17.92
N SER A 3 -48.66 -44.05 -18.24
CA SER A 3 -49.33 -45.00 -17.37
C SER A 3 -49.62 -46.25 -18.20
N ASN A 4 -48.94 -47.33 -17.83
CA ASN A 4 -48.93 -48.69 -18.43
C ASN A 4 -47.71 -49.04 -19.31
N LEU A 5 -46.49 -48.72 -18.88
CA LEU A 5 -45.34 -49.56 -19.25
C LEU A 5 -45.28 -50.74 -18.29
N GLY A 6 -45.47 -51.97 -18.79
CA GLY A 6 -45.34 -53.18 -17.99
C GLY A 6 -43.94 -53.30 -17.37
N TYR A 7 -43.85 -53.90 -16.18
CA TYR A 7 -42.61 -54.07 -15.40
C TYR A 7 -41.40 -54.54 -16.24
N ARG A 8 -41.62 -55.40 -17.25
CA ARG A 8 -40.60 -55.87 -18.20
C ARG A 8 -40.12 -54.77 -19.17
N ALA A 9 -41.03 -53.96 -19.70
CA ALA A 9 -40.71 -52.85 -20.60
C ALA A 9 -39.95 -51.74 -19.86
N SER A 10 -40.34 -51.41 -18.62
CA SER A 10 -39.60 -50.44 -17.79
C SER A 10 -38.18 -50.92 -17.45
N ARG A 11 -37.99 -52.21 -17.17
CA ARG A 11 -36.68 -52.78 -16.85
C ARG A 11 -35.75 -52.84 -18.09
N GLN A 12 -36.31 -53.13 -19.27
CA GLN A 12 -35.59 -53.07 -20.54
C GLN A 12 -35.19 -51.64 -20.93
N PHE A 13 -36.05 -50.65 -20.67
CA PHE A 13 -35.72 -49.23 -20.88
C PHE A 13 -34.57 -48.78 -19.98
N ILE A 14 -34.59 -49.12 -18.69
CA ILE A 14 -33.52 -48.75 -17.75
C ILE A 14 -32.17 -49.37 -18.17
N LEU A 15 -32.16 -50.64 -18.58
CA LEU A 15 -30.95 -51.32 -19.03
C LEU A 15 -30.37 -50.72 -20.32
N LEU A 16 -31.20 -50.15 -21.20
CA LEU A 16 -30.75 -49.43 -22.40
C LEU A 16 -30.29 -47.99 -22.09
N LEU A 17 -30.83 -47.36 -21.04
CA LEU A 17 -30.55 -45.97 -20.70
C LEU A 17 -29.20 -45.81 -19.97
N ILE A 18 -28.81 -46.78 -19.13
CA ILE A 18 -27.53 -46.79 -18.40
C ILE A 18 -26.29 -46.65 -19.31
N PRO A 19 -26.10 -47.44 -20.38
CA PRO A 19 -24.93 -47.25 -21.25
C PRO A 19 -24.97 -45.90 -21.98
N PHE A 20 -26.16 -45.38 -22.30
CA PHE A 20 -26.31 -44.08 -22.95
C PHE A 20 -25.95 -42.92 -22.00
N THR A 21 -26.34 -43.01 -20.72
CA THR A 21 -25.95 -42.01 -19.72
C THR A 21 -24.45 -42.08 -19.43
N ILE A 22 -23.87 -43.28 -19.32
CA ILE A 22 -22.42 -43.46 -19.18
C ILE A 22 -21.68 -42.87 -20.39
N ALA A 23 -22.13 -43.15 -21.61
CA ALA A 23 -21.55 -42.59 -22.82
C ALA A 23 -21.67 -41.06 -22.87
N ALA A 24 -22.83 -40.51 -22.49
CA ALA A 24 -23.02 -39.06 -22.39
C ALA A 24 -22.10 -38.42 -21.35
N ILE A 25 -21.92 -39.04 -20.18
CA ILE A 25 -20.98 -38.58 -19.14
C ILE A 25 -19.53 -38.63 -19.64
N LEU A 26 -19.13 -39.70 -20.33
CA LEU A 26 -17.78 -39.83 -20.89
C LEU A 26 -17.52 -38.82 -22.01
N LEU A 27 -18.51 -38.59 -22.89
CA LEU A 27 -18.42 -37.56 -23.93
C LEU A 27 -18.35 -36.16 -23.34
N LEU A 28 -19.15 -35.88 -22.31
CA LEU A 28 -19.12 -34.61 -21.59
C LEU A 28 -17.77 -34.41 -20.89
N PHE A 29 -17.26 -35.43 -20.20
CA PHE A 29 -15.95 -35.39 -19.54
C PHE A 29 -14.80 -35.21 -20.55
N GLY A 30 -14.84 -35.94 -21.68
CA GLY A 30 -13.88 -35.78 -22.76
C GLY A 30 -13.91 -34.37 -23.36
N TYR A 31 -15.10 -33.85 -23.65
CA TYR A 31 -15.29 -32.47 -24.11
C TYR A 31 -14.68 -31.45 -23.14
N TYR A 32 -14.92 -31.59 -21.83
CA TYR A 32 -14.31 -30.73 -20.80
C TYR A 32 -12.80 -30.87 -20.69
N LYS A 33 -12.23 -32.05 -20.99
CA LYS A 33 -10.77 -32.27 -21.01
C LYS A 33 -10.08 -31.77 -22.29
N LEU A 34 -10.83 -31.60 -23.38
CA LEU A 34 -10.36 -31.12 -24.68
C LEU A 34 -10.52 -29.61 -24.89
N LEU A 35 -11.18 -28.91 -23.96
CA LEU A 35 -11.22 -27.46 -23.93
C LEU A 35 -9.78 -26.92 -23.73
N PRO A 36 -9.24 -26.12 -24.66
CA PRO A 36 -7.90 -25.55 -24.52
C PRO A 36 -7.85 -24.66 -23.29
N GLU A 37 -6.77 -24.76 -22.51
CA GLU A 37 -6.51 -23.79 -21.45
C GLU A 37 -6.38 -22.38 -22.06
N PRO A 38 -6.83 -21.34 -21.35
CA PRO A 38 -6.64 -19.97 -21.81
C PRO A 38 -5.15 -19.67 -22.01
N THR A 39 -4.82 -19.34 -23.25
CA THR A 39 -3.46 -19.09 -23.70
C THR A 39 -3.09 -17.63 -23.46
N CYS A 40 -2.87 -17.27 -22.19
CA CYS A 40 -2.55 -15.90 -21.77
C CYS A 40 -1.11 -15.44 -22.11
N SER A 41 -0.50 -16.00 -23.16
CA SER A 41 0.88 -15.68 -23.60
C SER A 41 1.15 -16.08 -25.06
N ASP A 42 0.09 -16.27 -25.87
CA ASP A 42 0.20 -16.69 -27.26
C ASP A 42 0.21 -15.52 -28.27
N LEU A 43 0.17 -14.28 -27.79
CA LEU A 43 0.14 -13.05 -28.58
C LEU A 43 -1.13 -12.90 -29.45
N ILE A 44 -2.21 -13.60 -29.10
CA ILE A 44 -3.48 -13.57 -29.83
C ILE A 44 -4.60 -13.17 -28.88
N LYS A 45 -5.40 -12.16 -29.24
CA LYS A 45 -6.60 -11.80 -28.49
C LYS A 45 -7.70 -12.84 -28.71
N ASN A 46 -7.89 -13.76 -27.76
CA ASN A 46 -8.89 -14.82 -27.83
C ASN A 46 -9.69 -14.94 -26.52
N GLN A 47 -10.61 -15.91 -26.42
CA GLN A 47 -11.23 -16.34 -25.15
C GLN A 47 -11.80 -15.22 -24.24
N ASN A 48 -12.37 -14.17 -24.83
CA ASN A 48 -12.90 -12.97 -24.14
C ASN A 48 -11.84 -12.15 -23.37
N GLU A 49 -10.59 -12.17 -23.81
CA GLU A 49 -9.56 -11.23 -23.37
C GLU A 49 -9.94 -9.76 -23.66
N GLU A 50 -9.49 -8.84 -22.81
CA GLU A 50 -9.67 -7.39 -22.98
C GLU A 50 -8.67 -6.82 -23.99
N GLU A 51 -7.41 -7.24 -23.88
CA GLU A 51 -6.31 -6.99 -24.83
C GLU A 51 -5.55 -8.31 -25.05
N VAL A 52 -4.68 -8.38 -26.05
CA VAL A 52 -3.85 -9.58 -26.32
C VAL A 52 -3.20 -10.07 -25.03
N ASP A 53 -3.41 -11.32 -24.62
CA ASP A 53 -2.83 -11.96 -23.43
C ASP A 53 -3.18 -11.29 -22.07
N CYS A 54 -4.31 -10.57 -21.95
CA CYS A 54 -4.80 -10.07 -20.66
C CYS A 54 -6.30 -9.77 -20.63
N GLY A 55 -6.88 -9.78 -19.43
CA GLY A 55 -8.32 -9.61 -19.20
C GLY A 55 -9.11 -10.90 -19.47
N GLY A 56 -10.40 -10.91 -19.12
CA GLY A 56 -11.24 -12.10 -19.21
C GLY A 56 -10.71 -13.27 -18.36
N PRO A 57 -10.35 -14.42 -18.96
CA PRO A 57 -9.78 -15.55 -18.24
C PRO A 57 -8.32 -15.33 -17.80
N CYS A 58 -7.66 -14.27 -18.28
CA CYS A 58 -6.26 -13.94 -17.99
C CYS A 58 -6.14 -12.88 -16.87
N LYS A 59 -4.89 -12.60 -16.44
CA LYS A 59 -4.62 -11.49 -15.49
C LYS A 59 -5.11 -10.17 -16.08
N SER A 60 -5.55 -9.24 -15.22
CA SER A 60 -6.03 -7.93 -15.66
C SER A 60 -4.98 -7.19 -16.50
N CYS A 61 -5.42 -6.51 -17.56
CA CYS A 61 -4.57 -5.66 -18.39
C CYS A 61 -3.94 -4.49 -17.63
N LEU A 62 -4.44 -4.16 -16.44
CA LEU A 62 -3.81 -3.20 -15.54
C LEU A 62 -2.33 -3.51 -15.29
N PHE A 63 -1.97 -4.79 -15.18
CA PHE A 63 -0.59 -5.20 -14.92
C PHE A 63 0.34 -5.01 -16.14
N LYS A 64 -0.18 -4.79 -17.35
CA LYS A 64 0.62 -4.43 -18.52
C LYS A 64 0.95 -2.94 -18.59
N HIS A 65 0.06 -2.11 -18.05
CA HIS A 65 0.15 -0.65 -18.12
C HIS A 65 0.52 -0.01 -16.78
N ILE A 66 1.28 -0.74 -15.96
CA ILE A 66 1.75 -0.26 -14.66
C ILE A 66 2.64 0.96 -14.86
N GLN A 67 2.37 2.00 -14.11
CA GLN A 67 3.21 3.19 -14.04
C GLN A 67 4.06 3.17 -12.76
N ASP A 68 5.30 3.62 -12.90
CA ASP A 68 6.25 3.73 -11.81
C ASP A 68 5.77 4.65 -10.69
N ILE A 69 6.17 4.36 -9.45
CA ILE A 69 5.95 5.27 -8.32
C ILE A 69 6.77 6.54 -8.56
N GLN A 70 6.10 7.70 -8.44
CA GLN A 70 6.71 9.01 -8.67
C GLN A 70 7.20 9.59 -7.35
N ILE A 71 8.42 10.16 -7.35
CA ILE A 71 8.98 10.88 -6.20
C ILE A 71 8.89 12.38 -6.50
N PHE A 72 8.14 13.12 -5.69
CA PHE A 72 7.92 14.55 -5.88
C PHE A 72 8.96 15.41 -5.19
N SER A 73 9.31 15.08 -3.96
CA SER A 73 10.30 15.83 -3.18
C SER A 73 10.98 14.93 -2.17
N VAL A 74 12.20 15.29 -1.81
CA VAL A 74 12.98 14.70 -0.72
C VAL A 74 13.50 15.84 0.13
N ASN A 75 13.14 15.84 1.40
CA ASN A 75 13.56 16.82 2.37
C ASN A 75 14.21 16.08 3.54
N PHE A 76 15.12 16.73 4.24
CA PHE A 76 15.75 16.19 5.42
C PHE A 76 16.00 17.30 6.44
N ASP A 77 16.06 16.91 7.70
CA ASP A 77 16.31 17.79 8.83
C ASP A 77 17.35 17.16 9.76
N GLU A 78 18.20 18.00 10.38
CA GLU A 78 19.16 17.56 11.39
C GLU A 78 18.54 17.71 12.78
N VAL A 79 17.96 16.63 13.29
CA VAL A 79 17.17 16.65 14.53
C VAL A 79 18.05 16.87 15.76
N VAL A 80 19.18 16.17 15.81
CA VAL A 80 20.29 16.41 16.76
C VAL A 80 21.59 16.31 15.98
N THR A 81 22.66 16.89 16.51
CA THR A 81 23.99 16.82 15.89
C THR A 81 24.34 15.39 15.44
N GLY A 82 24.44 15.20 14.12
CA GLY A 82 24.79 13.92 13.51
C GLY A 82 23.65 12.89 13.41
N SER A 83 22.39 13.26 13.65
CA SER A 83 21.22 12.43 13.39
C SER A 83 20.20 13.17 12.55
N TYR A 84 19.78 12.53 11.46
CA TYR A 84 18.96 13.13 10.44
C TYR A 84 17.64 12.39 10.26
N ASP A 85 16.58 13.15 10.04
CA ASP A 85 15.29 12.65 9.62
C ASP A 85 15.08 12.99 8.15
N VAL A 86 14.51 12.07 7.38
CA VAL A 86 14.25 12.23 5.95
C VAL A 86 12.78 11.98 5.69
N VAL A 87 12.20 12.82 4.84
CA VAL A 87 10.85 12.65 4.31
C VAL A 87 10.86 12.72 2.79
N ALA A 88 10.28 11.72 2.15
CA ALA A 88 10.06 11.70 0.71
C ALA A 88 8.56 11.73 0.41
N LYS A 89 8.11 12.70 -0.40
CA LYS A 89 6.74 12.74 -0.92
C LYS A 89 6.66 11.90 -2.18
N VAL A 90 5.87 10.83 -2.14
CA VAL A 90 5.75 9.88 -3.24
C VAL A 90 4.30 9.73 -3.69
N LYS A 91 4.08 9.31 -4.94
CA LYS A 91 2.76 9.04 -5.48
C LYS A 91 2.73 7.75 -6.27
N ASN A 92 1.68 6.98 -6.02
CA ASN A 92 1.25 5.89 -6.88
C ASN A 92 0.31 6.47 -7.96
N PRO A 93 0.74 6.60 -9.22
CA PRO A 93 -0.12 7.11 -10.28
C PRO A 93 -1.22 6.11 -10.71
N ASN A 94 -1.09 4.83 -10.35
CA ASN A 94 -2.05 3.80 -10.72
C ASN A 94 -3.30 3.87 -9.83
N THR A 95 -4.47 4.12 -10.43
CA THR A 95 -5.73 4.32 -9.69
C THR A 95 -6.46 3.04 -9.30
N ARG A 96 -6.04 1.88 -9.85
CA ARG A 96 -6.65 0.56 -9.60
C ARG A 96 -5.63 -0.51 -9.16
N LEU A 97 -4.39 -0.10 -8.92
CA LEU A 97 -3.32 -0.97 -8.44
C LEU A 97 -2.71 -0.38 -7.18
N LEU A 98 -2.56 -1.22 -6.17
CA LEU A 98 -1.87 -0.88 -4.93
C LEU A 98 -0.44 -1.40 -5.00
N ALA A 99 0.50 -0.61 -4.51
CA ALA A 99 1.83 -1.11 -4.17
C ALA A 99 1.73 -1.75 -2.77
N LYS A 100 1.45 -3.06 -2.71
CA LYS A 100 1.35 -3.84 -1.46
C LYS A 100 2.63 -3.71 -0.64
N GLU A 101 3.77 -3.77 -1.33
CA GLU A 101 5.09 -3.55 -0.76
C GLU A 101 6.03 -3.01 -1.83
N PHE A 102 6.87 -2.06 -1.47
CA PHE A 102 8.02 -1.64 -2.26
C PHE A 102 9.19 -1.31 -1.35
N PHE A 103 10.39 -1.49 -1.87
CA PHE A 103 11.64 -1.15 -1.18
C PHE A 103 12.17 0.20 -1.65
N TYR A 104 12.75 0.94 -0.71
CA TYR A 104 13.39 2.21 -0.99
C TYR A 104 14.79 2.28 -0.35
N GLU A 105 15.64 3.12 -0.92
CA GLU A 105 16.93 3.48 -0.36
C GLU A 105 17.02 5.01 -0.22
N ILE A 106 17.38 5.47 0.97
CA ILE A 106 17.78 6.82 1.28
C ILE A 106 19.31 6.90 1.25
N THR A 107 19.85 7.87 0.54
CA THR A 107 21.30 8.14 0.49
C THR A 107 21.57 9.56 0.99
N LEU A 108 22.34 9.70 2.06
CA LEU A 108 22.78 10.98 2.60
C LEU A 108 24.19 11.31 2.09
N LYS A 109 24.40 12.53 1.61
CA LYS A 109 25.66 13.00 1.00
C LYS A 109 26.17 14.29 1.63
N ASP A 110 27.49 14.43 1.64
CA ASP A 110 28.15 15.68 2.03
C ASP A 110 28.08 16.75 0.92
N ASP A 111 28.69 17.91 1.16
CA ASP A 111 28.75 19.06 0.24
C ASP A 111 29.42 18.74 -1.11
N LYS A 112 30.24 17.68 -1.16
CA LYS A 112 30.94 17.21 -2.36
C LYS A 112 30.22 16.06 -3.06
N GLY A 113 29.04 15.69 -2.58
CA GLY A 113 28.26 14.57 -3.12
C GLY A 113 28.79 13.18 -2.72
N VAL A 114 29.71 13.09 -1.76
CA VAL A 114 30.21 11.80 -1.28
C VAL A 114 29.16 11.18 -0.38
N ILE A 115 28.87 9.89 -0.60
CA ILE A 115 27.89 9.13 0.18
C ILE A 115 28.41 8.93 1.60
N MET A 116 27.72 9.52 2.58
CA MET A 116 28.03 9.41 4.00
C MET A 116 27.27 8.27 4.66
N GLN A 117 26.01 8.06 4.24
CA GLN A 117 25.14 7.05 4.82
C GLN A 117 24.12 6.56 3.80
N LYS A 118 23.74 5.28 3.94
CA LYS A 118 22.60 4.69 3.25
C LYS A 118 21.65 4.05 4.24
N ARG A 119 20.36 4.18 3.99
CA ARG A 119 19.30 3.56 4.79
C ARG A 119 18.27 2.95 3.87
N THR A 120 18.08 1.64 3.96
CA THR A 120 17.02 0.95 3.23
C THR A 120 15.79 0.78 4.09
N GLY A 121 14.63 0.75 3.44
CA GLY A 121 13.36 0.53 4.09
C GLY A 121 12.33 -0.04 3.13
N ARG A 122 11.13 -0.28 3.66
CA ARG A 122 9.99 -0.74 2.89
C ARG A 122 8.76 0.10 3.22
N SER A 123 7.87 0.23 2.27
CA SER A 123 6.58 0.87 2.48
C SER A 123 5.53 0.30 1.53
N TYR A 124 4.37 0.92 1.50
CA TYR A 124 3.23 0.58 0.67
C TYR A 124 2.54 1.87 0.21
N LEU A 125 1.76 1.78 -0.87
CA LEU A 125 0.91 2.86 -1.35
C LEU A 125 -0.43 2.31 -1.81
N TYR A 126 -1.51 2.93 -1.37
CA TYR A 126 -2.83 2.67 -1.94
C TYR A 126 -2.91 3.15 -3.39
N ALA A 127 -3.93 2.68 -4.09
CA ALA A 127 -4.21 3.13 -5.45
C ALA A 127 -4.44 4.66 -5.48
N GLY A 128 -3.76 5.35 -6.40
CA GLY A 128 -3.81 6.80 -6.55
C GLY A 128 -3.27 7.62 -5.37
N GLU A 129 -2.59 6.99 -4.40
CA GLU A 129 -2.13 7.67 -3.18
C GLU A 129 -0.96 8.62 -3.45
N THR A 130 -1.01 9.79 -2.82
CA THR A 130 0.18 10.59 -2.53
C THR A 130 0.39 10.55 -1.03
N ALA A 131 1.59 10.18 -0.58
CA ALA A 131 1.92 10.01 0.82
C ALA A 131 3.36 10.44 1.11
N HIS A 132 3.66 10.67 2.38
CA HIS A 132 5.02 10.92 2.84
C HIS A 132 5.62 9.65 3.45
N ILE A 133 6.81 9.27 2.96
CA ILE A 133 7.63 8.21 3.55
C ILE A 133 8.63 8.89 4.48
N ILE A 134 8.48 8.68 5.78
CA ILE A 134 9.35 9.27 6.80
C ILE A 134 10.26 8.19 7.36
N GLU A 135 11.55 8.48 7.42
CA GLU A 135 12.53 7.66 8.12
C GLU A 135 13.37 8.55 9.02
N GLY A 136 13.33 8.27 10.33
CA GLY A 136 13.99 9.09 11.33
C GLY A 136 15.26 8.45 11.91
N ASN A 137 16.03 9.25 12.61
CA ASN A 137 17.22 8.85 13.37
C ASN A 137 18.28 8.15 12.51
N ILE A 138 18.60 8.72 11.34
CA ILE A 138 19.65 8.23 10.44
C ILE A 138 20.98 8.87 10.87
N PRO A 139 21.92 8.09 11.46
CA PRO A 139 23.15 8.66 11.98
C PRO A 139 24.14 8.96 10.86
N SER A 140 24.85 10.08 10.98
CA SER A 140 26.00 10.45 10.15
C SER A 140 27.11 11.08 10.98
N LYS A 141 28.36 10.71 10.67
CA LYS A 141 29.56 11.27 11.34
C LYS A 141 29.94 12.66 10.81
N ARG A 142 29.39 13.06 9.67
CA ARG A 142 29.67 14.32 8.99
C ARG A 142 28.36 15.04 8.66
N LYS A 143 28.46 16.36 8.54
CA LYS A 143 27.34 17.21 8.14
C LYS A 143 26.82 16.78 6.76
N ILE A 144 25.51 16.62 6.66
CA ILE A 144 24.81 16.26 5.43
C ILE A 144 24.32 17.53 4.73
N TYR A 145 24.43 17.53 3.41
CA TYR A 145 23.98 18.62 2.54
C TYR A 145 22.92 18.16 1.55
N PHE A 146 22.87 16.86 1.20
CA PHE A 146 21.90 16.32 0.28
C PHE A 146 21.33 14.99 0.77
N ALA A 147 20.04 14.78 0.54
CA ALA A 147 19.38 13.49 0.71
C ALA A 147 18.75 13.09 -0.63
N GLU A 148 19.00 11.85 -1.04
CA GLU A 148 18.37 11.23 -2.19
C GLU A 148 17.47 10.09 -1.74
N PHE A 149 16.37 9.89 -2.45
CA PHE A 149 15.44 8.79 -2.24
C PHE A 149 15.28 8.04 -3.55
N SER A 150 15.38 6.72 -3.52
CA SER A 150 15.24 5.87 -4.69
C SER A 150 14.32 4.68 -4.40
N ILE A 151 13.56 4.26 -5.41
CA ILE A 151 12.66 3.11 -5.36
C ILE A 151 13.04 2.18 -6.52
N ASN A 152 13.15 0.87 -6.25
CA ASN A 152 13.28 -0.11 -7.31
C ASN A 152 11.90 -0.47 -7.86
N ASN A 153 11.42 0.28 -8.86
CA ASN A 153 10.07 0.08 -9.43
C ASN A 153 9.85 -1.32 -10.03
N LYS A 154 10.92 -2.05 -10.38
CA LYS A 154 10.83 -3.43 -10.91
C LYS A 154 10.47 -4.47 -9.85
N GLU A 155 10.69 -4.16 -8.57
CA GLU A 155 10.47 -5.06 -7.44
C GLU A 155 9.24 -4.67 -6.60
N VAL A 156 8.40 -3.77 -7.13
CA VAL A 156 7.16 -3.38 -6.46
C VAL A 156 6.14 -4.52 -6.56
N ASN A 157 5.63 -4.97 -5.42
CA ASN A 157 4.57 -5.94 -5.36
C ASN A 157 3.22 -5.26 -5.61
N TRP A 158 2.75 -5.29 -6.85
CA TRP A 158 1.46 -4.72 -7.24
C TRP A 158 0.32 -5.71 -7.04
N ILE A 159 -0.77 -5.24 -6.43
CA ILE A 159 -2.04 -5.98 -6.36
C ILE A 159 -3.16 -5.12 -6.95
N GLN A 160 -4.09 -5.75 -7.64
CA GLN A 160 -5.27 -5.07 -8.14
C GLN A 160 -6.27 -4.85 -7.01
N GLY A 161 -6.79 -3.62 -6.94
CA GLY A 161 -7.82 -3.29 -5.97
C GLY A 161 -8.03 -1.79 -5.84
N GLU A 162 -9.17 -1.44 -5.28
CA GLU A 162 -9.45 -0.11 -4.76
C GLU A 162 -9.61 -0.28 -3.25
N THR A 163 -8.76 0.37 -2.47
CA THR A 163 -8.88 0.32 -1.02
C THR A 163 -9.51 1.60 -0.54
N LYS A 164 -10.71 1.47 0.05
CA LYS A 164 -11.31 2.54 0.82
C LYS A 164 -10.38 2.80 2.01
N ARG A 165 -9.68 3.93 1.96
CA ARG A 165 -8.71 4.28 2.99
C ARG A 165 -9.42 4.50 4.33
N PRO A 166 -8.79 4.12 5.45
CA PRO A 166 -9.29 4.47 6.77
C PRO A 166 -9.40 5.99 6.91
N VAL A 167 -10.43 6.43 7.60
CA VAL A 167 -10.64 7.84 7.90
C VAL A 167 -10.17 8.09 9.32
N PHE A 168 -9.00 8.71 9.43
CA PHE A 168 -8.47 9.18 10.70
C PHE A 168 -8.55 10.70 10.77
N LEU A 169 -8.96 11.24 11.91
CA LEU A 169 -8.93 12.69 12.16
C LEU A 169 -7.91 13.02 13.24
N SER A 170 -7.08 14.03 12.99
CA SER A 170 -6.28 14.66 14.04
C SER A 170 -7.13 15.67 14.80
N GLY A 171 -7.21 15.54 16.12
CA GLY A 171 -7.85 16.50 17.01
C GLY A 171 -7.02 17.77 17.22
N GLU A 172 -7.33 18.47 18.31
CA GLU A 172 -6.59 19.65 18.75
C GLU A 172 -5.11 19.32 18.98
N LYS A 173 -4.24 20.22 18.52
CA LYS A 173 -2.79 20.12 18.61
C LYS A 173 -2.30 21.14 19.62
N ILE A 174 -1.58 20.68 20.64
CA ILE A 174 -1.03 21.54 21.69
C ILE A 174 0.49 21.39 21.65
N SER A 175 1.19 22.48 21.35
CA SER A 175 2.65 22.52 21.43
C SER A 175 3.11 23.10 22.76
N GLU A 176 4.14 22.50 23.34
CA GLU A 176 4.79 23.00 24.55
C GLU A 176 6.31 22.75 24.47
N VAL A 177 7.09 23.63 25.10
CA VAL A 177 8.52 23.42 25.31
C VAL A 177 8.72 23.08 26.79
N VAL A 178 9.34 21.92 27.05
CA VAL A 178 9.57 21.43 28.41
C VAL A 178 10.99 20.93 28.53
N ARG A 179 11.79 21.60 29.38
CA ARG A 179 13.16 21.19 29.74
C ARG A 179 14.07 20.92 28.52
N GLY A 180 14.17 21.84 27.57
CA GLY A 180 15.03 21.66 26.40
C GLY A 180 14.46 20.75 25.30
N THR A 181 13.19 20.36 25.39
CA THR A 181 12.51 19.53 24.39
C THR A 181 11.23 20.19 23.91
N THR A 182 10.98 20.11 22.61
CA THR A 182 9.75 20.57 21.99
C THR A 182 8.79 19.39 21.89
N ARG A 183 7.54 19.60 22.29
CA ARG A 183 6.52 18.55 22.34
C ARG A 183 5.28 18.98 21.59
N LEU A 184 4.65 18.02 20.92
CA LEU A 184 3.35 18.19 20.28
C LEU A 184 2.40 17.11 20.78
N LYS A 185 1.44 17.51 21.61
CA LYS A 185 0.36 16.65 22.12
C LYS A 185 -0.83 16.74 21.18
N LEU A 186 -1.43 15.60 20.87
CA LEU A 186 -2.64 15.53 20.05
C LEU A 186 -3.41 14.22 20.27
N LYS A 187 -4.59 14.14 19.67
CA LYS A 187 -5.42 12.92 19.61
C LYS A 187 -5.62 12.52 18.16
N ILE A 188 -5.65 11.22 17.89
CA ILE A 188 -6.15 10.67 16.61
C ILE A 188 -7.43 9.90 16.88
N PHE A 189 -8.44 10.17 16.06
CA PHE A 189 -9.75 9.52 16.08
C PHE A 189 -9.87 8.58 14.89
N ASN A 190 -10.34 7.37 15.10
CA ASN A 190 -10.67 6.45 14.01
C ASN A 190 -12.17 6.56 13.69
N GLN A 191 -12.51 7.21 12.59
CA GLN A 191 -13.89 7.34 12.12
C GLN A 191 -14.32 6.20 11.20
N SER A 192 -13.45 5.21 11.01
CA SER A 192 -13.77 4.03 10.23
C SER A 192 -14.58 3.03 11.06
N LEU A 193 -15.26 2.11 10.38
CA LEU A 193 -16.02 1.02 11.02
C LEU A 193 -15.15 -0.18 11.44
N ALA A 194 -13.84 -0.10 11.23
CA ALA A 194 -12.89 -1.19 11.48
C ALA A 194 -11.85 -0.78 12.51
N ASP A 195 -11.39 -1.77 13.28
CA ASP A 195 -10.27 -1.64 14.19
C ASP A 195 -8.95 -1.71 13.41
N PHE A 196 -7.96 -0.90 13.78
CA PHE A 196 -6.64 -0.92 13.17
C PHE A 196 -5.54 -1.17 14.19
N LYS A 197 -4.44 -1.75 13.70
CA LYS A 197 -3.21 -1.98 14.45
C LYS A 197 -2.02 -1.45 13.68
N ASN A 198 -0.92 -1.20 14.38
CA ASN A 198 0.34 -0.74 13.80
C ASN A 198 0.15 0.50 12.91
N ILE A 199 -0.55 1.50 13.41
CA ILE A 199 -0.83 2.74 12.69
C ILE A 199 0.42 3.62 12.81
N GLU A 200 1.13 3.77 11.70
CA GLU A 200 2.24 4.71 11.61
C GLU A 200 1.67 6.12 11.55
N VAL A 201 2.18 7.03 12.38
CA VAL A 201 1.75 8.42 12.37
C VAL A 201 2.96 9.32 12.17
N GLY A 202 2.97 10.01 11.03
CA GLY A 202 3.93 11.07 10.73
C GLY A 202 3.43 12.43 11.21
N ALA A 203 4.34 13.24 11.73
CA ALA A 203 4.17 14.67 11.87
C ALA A 203 5.17 15.39 10.97
N ILE A 204 4.67 16.29 10.13
CA ILE A 204 5.48 17.15 9.26
C ILE A 204 5.13 18.59 9.62
N ILE A 205 6.12 19.32 10.12
CA ILE A 205 6.00 20.71 10.54
C ILE A 205 6.60 21.57 9.43
N THR A 206 5.87 22.59 9.01
CA THR A 206 6.30 23.51 7.96
C THR A 206 6.33 24.95 8.45
N ASN A 207 7.19 25.77 7.84
CA ASN A 207 7.12 27.22 7.98
C ASN A 207 5.98 27.80 7.10
N ASP A 208 5.76 29.11 7.15
CA ASP A 208 4.70 29.77 6.38
C ASP A 208 4.95 29.75 4.85
N ASN A 209 6.17 29.46 4.42
CA ASN A 209 6.52 29.26 3.00
C ASN A 209 6.28 27.82 2.52
N GLY A 210 5.95 26.90 3.44
CA GLY A 210 5.78 25.47 3.16
C GLY A 210 7.06 24.64 3.23
N ASP A 211 8.19 25.22 3.65
CA ASP A 211 9.42 24.45 3.87
C ASP A 211 9.30 23.61 5.13
N ILE A 212 9.78 22.37 5.07
CA ILE A 212 9.76 21.46 6.21
C ILE A 212 10.82 21.88 7.22
N THR A 213 10.41 22.11 8.47
CA THR A 213 11.29 22.56 9.57
C THR A 213 11.54 21.50 10.62
N ALA A 214 10.66 20.50 10.73
CA ALA A 214 10.83 19.37 11.64
C ALA A 214 9.90 18.22 11.24
N ILE A 215 10.38 17.00 11.43
CA ILE A 215 9.64 15.77 11.11
C ILE A 215 9.70 14.84 12.32
N ASN A 216 8.67 14.04 12.53
CA ASN A 216 8.72 12.94 13.50
C ASN A 216 7.78 11.81 13.08
N LYS A 217 8.04 10.62 13.61
CA LYS A 217 7.25 9.44 13.34
C LYS A 217 7.07 8.61 14.60
N THR A 218 5.85 8.13 14.80
CA THR A 218 5.52 7.23 15.90
C THR A 218 4.60 6.11 15.43
N LEU A 219 4.42 5.11 16.27
CA LEU A 219 3.55 3.97 16.02
C LEU A 219 2.47 3.90 17.10
N ILE A 220 1.21 3.78 16.68
CA ILE A 220 0.09 3.45 17.56
C ILE A 220 -0.22 1.97 17.37
N ASP A 221 -0.07 1.20 18.44
CA ASP A 221 -0.22 -0.26 18.40
C ASP A 221 -1.63 -0.70 17.99
N SER A 222 -2.67 -0.03 18.51
CA SER A 222 -4.06 -0.31 18.17
C SER A 222 -4.98 0.87 18.39
N LEU A 223 -6.01 0.99 17.56
CA LEU A 223 -7.08 1.97 17.68
C LEU A 223 -8.39 1.36 17.15
N LYS A 224 -9.40 1.26 18.02
CA LYS A 224 -10.69 0.68 17.67
C LYS A 224 -11.54 1.62 16.83
N ALA A 225 -12.53 1.07 16.14
CA ALA A 225 -13.55 1.82 15.41
C ALA A 225 -14.28 2.80 16.35
N GLY A 226 -14.37 4.07 15.95
CA GLY A 226 -15.05 5.12 16.72
C GLY A 226 -14.26 5.67 17.93
N ASP A 227 -13.14 5.04 18.30
CA ASP A 227 -12.33 5.46 19.45
C ASP A 227 -11.28 6.52 19.07
N PHE A 228 -10.64 7.07 20.11
CA PHE A 228 -9.49 7.97 19.98
C PHE A 228 -8.35 7.56 20.89
N VAL A 229 -7.12 7.91 20.49
CA VAL A 229 -5.95 7.77 21.34
C VAL A 229 -5.18 9.09 21.45
N PRO A 230 -4.86 9.56 22.68
CA PRO A 230 -3.93 10.65 22.87
C PRO A 230 -2.49 10.15 22.77
N PHE A 231 -1.60 10.95 22.20
CA PHE A 231 -0.17 10.68 22.14
C PHE A 231 0.62 11.97 21.97
N ILE A 232 1.94 11.85 21.96
CA ILE A 232 2.87 12.99 21.94
C ILE A 232 4.02 12.70 20.99
N PHE A 233 4.37 13.68 20.16
CA PHE A 233 5.66 13.74 19.49
C PHE A 233 6.63 14.56 20.32
N ILE A 234 7.90 14.12 20.37
CA ILE A 234 8.95 14.78 21.14
C ILE A 234 10.14 14.99 20.22
N TRP A 235 10.57 16.23 20.11
CA TRP A 235 11.81 16.62 19.46
C TRP A 235 12.83 17.09 20.51
N PRO A 236 14.09 16.71 20.35
CA PRO A 236 15.18 17.36 21.07
C PRO A 236 15.32 18.82 20.61
N GLY A 237 15.68 19.72 21.53
CA GLY A 237 15.81 21.15 21.25
C GLY A 237 14.52 21.94 21.44
N GLU A 238 14.67 23.27 21.52
CA GLU A 238 13.57 24.21 21.75
C GLU A 238 13.28 25.00 20.48
N PHE A 239 12.07 24.84 19.94
CA PHE A 239 11.57 25.61 18.82
C PHE A 239 10.05 25.78 18.92
N ILE A 240 9.53 26.79 18.24
CA ILE A 240 8.11 27.12 18.26
C ILE A 240 7.42 26.38 17.11
N ILE A 241 6.34 25.64 17.42
CA ILE A 241 5.50 25.00 16.41
C ILE A 241 4.26 25.86 16.17
N ASN A 242 4.10 26.36 14.95
CA ASN A 242 2.80 26.85 14.50
C ASN A 242 1.89 25.65 14.20
N THR A 243 0.94 25.37 15.08
CA THR A 243 0.06 24.19 14.99
C THR A 243 -0.84 24.17 13.75
N ALA A 244 -1.05 25.33 13.11
CA ALA A 244 -1.75 25.43 11.83
C ALA A 244 -0.96 24.81 10.67
N ASN A 245 0.37 24.82 10.75
CA ASN A 245 1.28 24.34 9.71
C ASN A 245 1.78 22.91 9.98
N VAL A 246 1.05 22.16 10.82
CA VAL A 246 1.38 20.77 11.15
C VAL A 246 0.46 19.82 10.39
N LEU A 247 1.06 19.07 9.48
CA LEU A 247 0.43 17.94 8.81
C LEU A 247 0.62 16.68 9.67
N ILE A 248 -0.49 16.04 10.04
CA ILE A 248 -0.50 14.73 10.71
C ILE A 248 -0.99 13.70 9.72
N GLU A 249 -0.17 12.69 9.47
CA GLU A 249 -0.43 11.67 8.45
C GLU A 249 -0.43 10.28 9.08
N PRO A 250 -1.59 9.81 9.55
CA PRO A 250 -1.77 8.43 10.00
C PRO A 250 -1.92 7.48 8.81
N ARG A 251 -1.17 6.38 8.82
CA ARG A 251 -1.10 5.40 7.74
C ARG A 251 -1.14 3.99 8.33
N VAL A 252 -1.93 3.10 7.73
CA VAL A 252 -1.97 1.66 8.08
C VAL A 252 -1.91 0.78 6.84
N ASN A 253 -1.09 -0.26 6.85
CA ASN A 253 -1.03 -1.18 5.73
C ASN A 253 -2.19 -2.17 5.79
N LEU A 254 -3.24 -1.95 5.00
CA LEU A 254 -4.41 -2.84 4.93
C LEU A 254 -4.16 -4.16 4.21
N THR A 255 -2.98 -4.31 3.60
CA THR A 255 -2.58 -5.51 2.85
C THR A 255 -1.54 -6.35 3.60
N ALA A 256 -1.11 -5.88 4.78
CA ALA A 256 -0.25 -6.61 5.69
C ALA A 256 -1.08 -7.65 6.45
N GLY A 257 -1.25 -8.81 5.81
CA GLY A 257 -1.90 -10.01 6.32
C GLY A 257 -1.34 -11.22 5.60
#